data_AF-A0A965Z8T8-F1
#
_entry.id   AF-A0A965Z8T8-F1
#
_cell.length_a   1.000
_cell.length_b   1.000
_cell.length_c   1.000
_cell.angle_alpha   90.00
_cell.angle_beta   90.00
_cell.angle_gamma   90.00
#
_symmetry.space_group_name_H-M   'P 1'
#
loop_
_entity.id
_entity.type
_entity.pdbx_description
1 polymer ?
#
loop_
_entity_poly.entity_id
_entity_poly.type
_entity_poly.pdbx_seq_one_letter_code
_entity_poly.pdbx_strand_id
1 'polypeptide(L)'
;MKTPRLPSAVYQILTLSFIGLFPLCLTAQETEPNNSPGQANLFPVNSSLTAAINAVGDEDWFALTLPEEGILKVRSAGVDINDYYITLYDSDGTSVLSNKEVFPLG
;
A
#
# COMPACT_ATOMS: atom_id res chain seq x y z
N MET A 1 33.33 7.52 -9.18
CA MET A 1 32.91 6.82 -7.95
C MET A 1 31.60 6.09 -8.25
N LYS A 2 31.41 4.92 -7.65
CA LYS A 2 30.56 3.81 -8.12
C LYS A 2 29.06 4.10 -7.89
N THR A 3 28.24 4.04 -8.94
CA THR A 3 26.77 3.97 -8.79
C THR A 3 26.39 2.61 -8.19
N PRO A 4 25.57 2.55 -7.14
CA PRO A 4 25.04 1.28 -6.65
C PRO A 4 24.02 0.74 -7.68
N ARG A 5 24.29 -0.46 -8.22
CA ARG A 5 23.31 -1.23 -9.00
C ARG A 5 22.44 -1.98 -8.00
N LEU A 6 21.14 -1.70 -7.99
CA LEU A 6 20.15 -2.60 -7.37
C LEU A 6 20.21 -3.96 -8.08
N PRO A 7 20.20 -5.10 -7.37
CA PRO A 7 20.21 -6.41 -8.00
C PRO A 7 18.93 -6.61 -8.83
N SER A 8 19.13 -6.99 -10.09
CA SER A 8 18.09 -7.32 -11.05
C SER A 8 17.34 -8.58 -10.62
N ALA A 9 16.22 -8.43 -9.93
CA ALA A 9 15.23 -9.50 -9.78
C ALA A 9 14.17 -9.33 -10.87
N VAL A 10 14.27 -10.16 -11.91
CA VAL A 10 13.26 -10.31 -12.97
C VAL A 10 12.25 -11.34 -12.51
N TYR A 11 10.96 -10.98 -12.38
CA TYR A 11 9.87 -11.96 -12.35
C TYR A 11 8.61 -11.45 -13.10
N GLN A 12 8.41 -12.05 -14.29
CA GLN A 12 7.20 -12.23 -15.12
C GLN A 12 6.11 -11.13 -15.20
N ILE A 13 6.03 -10.49 -16.37
CA ILE A 13 4.78 -9.91 -16.88
C ILE A 13 3.93 -11.06 -17.43
N LEU A 14 2.93 -11.51 -16.68
CA LEU A 14 1.84 -12.29 -17.26
C LEU A 14 0.89 -11.29 -17.94
N THR A 15 1.09 -10.99 -19.22
CA THR A 15 0.04 -10.30 -19.99
C THR A 15 -1.11 -11.29 -20.19
N LEU A 16 -2.10 -11.23 -19.30
CA LEU A 16 -3.41 -11.82 -19.57
C LEU A 16 -4.13 -10.85 -20.51
N SER A 17 -4.20 -11.16 -21.79
CA SER A 17 -5.05 -10.45 -22.74
C SER A 17 -6.51 -10.73 -22.41
N PHE A 18 -7.07 -10.02 -21.43
CA PHE A 18 -8.51 -10.07 -21.19
C PHE A 18 -9.18 -9.10 -22.16
N ILE A 19 -9.60 -9.61 -23.33
CA ILE A 19 -10.67 -8.96 -24.09
C ILE A 19 -11.96 -9.26 -23.33
N GLY A 20 -12.39 -8.32 -22.50
CA GLY A 20 -13.62 -8.49 -21.73
C GLY A 20 -14.03 -7.19 -21.05
N LEU A 21 -15.00 -6.53 -21.68
CA LEU A 21 -15.90 -5.47 -21.22
C LEU A 21 -15.64 -4.82 -19.85
N PHE A 22 -15.65 -3.48 -19.88
CA PHE A 22 -16.01 -2.51 -18.83
C PHE A 22 -16.46 -3.04 -17.45
N PRO A 23 -16.00 -2.37 -16.39
CA PRO A 23 -15.38 -2.99 -15.24
C PRO A 23 -16.43 -3.63 -14.33
N LEU A 24 -16.22 -4.89 -13.99
CA LEU A 24 -16.53 -5.28 -12.61
C LEU A 24 -15.69 -4.34 -11.76
N CYS A 25 -16.34 -3.46 -11.00
CA CYS A 25 -15.70 -2.71 -9.93
C CYS A 25 -15.31 -3.72 -8.85
N LEU A 26 -14.34 -4.58 -9.15
CA LEU A 26 -13.67 -5.41 -8.19
C LEU A 26 -12.71 -4.47 -7.49
N THR A 27 -13.22 -3.70 -6.54
CA THR A 27 -12.38 -2.98 -5.60
C THR A 27 -11.47 -4.03 -4.98
N ALA A 28 -10.16 -3.91 -5.19
CA ALA A 28 -9.21 -4.78 -4.53
C ALA A 28 -9.45 -4.68 -3.02
N GLN A 29 -9.39 -5.80 -2.31
CA GLN A 29 -9.48 -5.82 -0.86
C GLN A 29 -8.14 -6.25 -0.29
N GLU A 30 -7.81 -5.77 0.90
CA GLU A 30 -6.73 -6.33 1.68
C GLU A 30 -6.88 -7.85 1.90
N THR A 31 -5.81 -8.49 2.35
CA THR A 31 -5.80 -9.92 2.67
C THR A 31 -5.00 -10.15 3.94
N GLU A 32 -5.64 -10.78 4.92
CA GLU A 32 -5.04 -11.10 6.21
C GLU A 32 -4.31 -12.45 6.21
N PRO A 33 -3.25 -12.63 7.02
CA PRO A 33 -2.66 -11.63 7.91
C PRO A 33 -1.77 -10.63 7.15
N ASN A 34 -1.87 -9.34 7.46
CA ASN A 34 -0.97 -8.28 6.97
C ASN A 34 -0.34 -7.45 8.12
N ASN A 35 -0.31 -8.03 9.31
CA ASN A 35 0.06 -7.41 10.58
C ASN A 35 1.57 -7.14 10.81
N SER A 36 2.38 -7.14 9.74
CA SER A 36 3.82 -6.86 9.82
C SER A 36 4.42 -6.49 8.45
N PRO A 37 5.60 -5.85 8.39
CA PRO A 37 6.26 -5.53 7.12
C PRO A 37 6.48 -6.74 6.21
N GLY A 38 6.78 -7.90 6.80
CA GLY A 38 7.00 -9.15 6.06
C GLY A 38 5.72 -9.82 5.54
N GLN A 39 4.55 -9.35 5.97
CA GLN A 39 3.23 -9.83 5.58
C GLN A 39 2.45 -8.81 4.75
N ALA A 40 3.08 -7.68 4.42
CA ALA A 40 2.43 -6.54 3.81
C ALA A 40 1.70 -6.92 2.51
N ASN A 41 0.47 -6.42 2.34
CA ASN A 41 -0.25 -6.56 1.10
C ASN A 41 0.38 -5.68 0.01
N LEU A 42 0.44 -6.18 -1.22
CA LEU A 42 0.91 -5.37 -2.34
C LEU A 42 -0.14 -4.31 -2.67
N PHE A 43 0.30 -3.05 -2.65
CA PHE A 43 -0.52 -1.91 -3.04
C PHE A 43 0.11 -1.23 -4.26
N PRO A 44 -0.37 -1.53 -5.49
CA PRO A 44 0.13 -0.90 -6.69
C PRO A 44 -0.05 0.63 -6.64
N VAL A 45 0.97 1.39 -7.04
CA VAL A 45 0.86 2.85 -7.13
C VAL A 45 -0.25 3.24 -8.12
N ASN A 46 -0.95 4.34 -7.84
CA ASN A 46 -2.09 4.83 -8.62
C ASN A 46 -3.30 3.87 -8.68
N SER A 47 -3.46 3.02 -7.67
CA SER A 47 -4.64 2.18 -7.49
C SER A 47 -5.41 2.54 -6.21
N SER A 48 -6.53 1.87 -5.99
CA SER A 48 -7.32 1.95 -4.76
C SER A 48 -7.66 0.54 -4.29
N LEU A 49 -7.69 0.34 -2.97
CA LEU A 49 -8.18 -0.88 -2.32
C LEU A 49 -9.08 -0.51 -1.14
N THR A 50 -9.90 -1.46 -0.71
CA THR A 50 -10.68 -1.40 0.51
C THR A 50 -9.94 -2.17 1.60
N ALA A 51 -9.83 -1.56 2.77
CA ALA A 51 -9.26 -2.14 3.98
C ALA A 51 -10.12 -1.77 5.20
N ALA A 52 -9.96 -2.49 6.28
CA ALA A 52 -10.70 -2.33 7.53
C ALA A 52 -9.76 -2.58 8.71
N ILE A 53 -9.49 -1.52 9.48
CA ILE A 53 -8.85 -1.63 10.78
C ILE A 53 -9.88 -2.25 11.74
N ASN A 54 -9.71 -3.51 12.11
CA ASN A 54 -10.71 -4.27 12.85
C ASN A 54 -10.58 -4.07 14.36
N ALA A 55 -9.70 -4.84 15.00
CA ALA A 55 -9.55 -4.86 16.44
C ALA A 55 -8.56 -3.79 16.92
N VAL A 56 -8.62 -3.44 18.21
CA VAL A 56 -7.57 -2.61 18.81
C VAL A 56 -6.23 -3.35 18.67
N GLY A 57 -5.27 -2.69 18.03
CA GLY A 57 -3.95 -3.24 17.74
C GLY A 57 -3.82 -3.94 16.38
N ASP A 58 -4.84 -3.88 15.53
CA ASP A 58 -4.75 -4.28 14.13
C ASP A 58 -3.83 -3.31 13.37
N GLU A 59 -2.83 -3.84 12.68
CA GLU A 59 -1.87 -3.06 11.90
C GLU A 59 -1.88 -3.50 10.44
N ASP A 60 -2.48 -2.71 9.56
CA ASP A 60 -2.51 -3.06 8.14
C ASP A 60 -1.25 -2.58 7.40
N TRP A 61 -0.34 -3.51 7.08
CA TRP A 61 0.86 -3.18 6.31
C TRP A 61 0.62 -3.31 4.80
N PHE A 62 1.02 -2.27 4.06
CA PHE A 62 1.00 -2.24 2.60
C PHE A 62 2.38 -1.91 2.03
N ALA A 63 2.77 -2.62 0.98
CA ALA A 63 4.03 -2.42 0.26
C ALA A 63 3.77 -1.81 -1.13
N LEU A 64 4.48 -0.73 -1.45
CA LEU A 64 4.42 -0.04 -2.74
C LEU A 64 5.79 -0.06 -3.43
N THR A 65 5.77 -0.18 -4.75
CA THR A 65 6.95 0.07 -5.59
C THR A 65 6.76 1.35 -6.37
N LEU A 66 7.62 2.34 -6.13
CA LEU A 66 7.62 3.59 -6.89
C LEU A 66 8.51 3.43 -8.14
N PRO A 67 7.99 3.74 -9.34
CA PRO A 67 8.77 3.60 -10.58
C PRO A 67 9.88 4.65 -10.72
N GLU A 68 9.76 5.77 -10.02
CA GLU A 68 10.69 6.89 -10.06
C GLU A 68 10.60 7.70 -8.75
N GLU A 69 11.62 8.52 -8.49
CA GLU A 69 11.62 9.46 -7.37
C GLU A 69 10.57 10.57 -7.59
N GLY A 70 9.86 10.96 -6.53
CA GLY A 70 8.83 11.98 -6.64
C GLY A 70 8.00 12.15 -5.38
N ILE A 71 6.82 12.75 -5.54
CA ILE A 71 5.88 13.00 -4.45
C ILE A 71 4.85 11.87 -4.41
N LEU A 72 4.87 11.09 -3.34
CA LEU A 72 3.81 10.14 -3.02
C LEU A 72 2.68 10.86 -2.27
N LYS A 73 1.44 10.69 -2.73
CA LYS A 73 0.24 11.16 -2.03
C LYS A 73 -0.61 9.96 -1.64
N VAL A 74 -0.67 9.67 -0.35
CA VAL A 74 -1.57 8.66 0.21
C VAL A 74 -2.87 9.34 0.62
N ARG A 75 -4.00 8.71 0.28
CA ARG A 75 -5.33 9.16 0.65
C ARG A 75 -6.12 7.97 1.15
N SER A 76 -6.79 8.17 2.26
CA SER A 76 -7.80 7.27 2.79
C SER A 76 -9.14 8.00 2.81
N ALA A 77 -10.21 7.24 2.68
CA ALA A 77 -11.57 7.72 2.82
C ALA A 77 -12.37 6.63 3.52
N GLY A 78 -12.90 6.92 4.70
CA GLY A 78 -13.70 6.00 5.50
C GLY A 78 -14.66 6.80 6.37
N VAL A 79 -15.86 6.29 6.56
CA VAL A 79 -16.93 6.99 7.33
C VAL A 79 -16.93 6.59 8.80
N ASP A 80 -16.45 5.38 9.11
CA ASP A 80 -16.70 4.73 10.40
C ASP A 80 -15.48 4.69 11.33
N ILE A 81 -14.29 4.88 10.79
CA ILE A 81 -13.03 4.87 11.54
C ILE A 81 -12.19 6.02 11.04
N ASN A 82 -12.01 7.00 11.91
CA ASN A 82 -11.25 8.20 11.62
C ASN A 82 -10.22 8.47 12.72
N ASP A 83 -9.92 7.54 13.62
CA ASP A 83 -8.83 7.70 14.60
C ASP A 83 -7.78 6.61 14.35
N TYR A 84 -6.83 6.92 13.47
CA TYR A 84 -5.74 6.01 13.12
C TYR A 84 -4.54 6.78 12.57
N TYR A 85 -3.42 6.08 12.47
CA TYR A 85 -2.18 6.60 11.92
C TYR A 85 -1.93 6.02 10.52
N ILE A 86 -1.46 6.86 9.61
CA ILE A 86 -0.81 6.43 8.38
C ILE A 86 0.67 6.74 8.54
N THR A 87 1.49 5.69 8.67
CA THR A 87 2.95 5.79 8.73
C THR A 87 3.55 5.29 7.43
N LEU A 88 4.41 6.11 6.82
CA LEU A 88 5.22 5.72 5.67
C LEU A 88 6.61 5.33 6.17
N TYR A 89 6.97 4.08 5.95
CA TYR A 89 8.31 3.55 6.21
C TYR A 89 9.15 3.53 4.93
N ASP A 90 10.48 3.59 5.08
CA ASP A 90 11.43 3.27 4.01
C ASP A 90 11.38 1.77 3.70
N SER A 91 12.01 1.37 2.60
CA SER A 91 12.21 0.01 2.12
C SER A 91 12.85 -0.96 3.14
N ASP A 92 13.45 -0.46 4.22
CA ASP A 92 13.95 -1.29 5.32
C ASP A 92 12.84 -1.75 6.29
N GLY A 93 11.61 -1.25 6.13
CA GLY A 93 10.45 -1.59 6.94
C GLY A 93 10.47 -1.05 8.38
N THR A 94 11.42 -0.16 8.73
CA THR A 94 11.60 0.34 10.10
C THR A 94 11.87 1.85 10.19
N SER A 95 12.51 2.44 9.19
CA SER A 95 12.80 3.87 9.14
C SER A 95 11.54 4.66 8.77
N VAL A 96 11.07 5.53 9.67
CA VAL A 96 9.88 6.37 9.43
C VAL A 96 10.24 7.57 8.55
N LEU A 97 9.59 7.69 7.38
CA LEU A 97 9.72 8.82 6.47
C LEU A 97 8.63 9.87 6.69
N SER A 98 7.43 9.43 7.08
CA SER A 98 6.30 10.32 7.39
C SER A 98 5.33 9.60 8.33
N ASN A 99 4.65 10.37 9.19
CA ASN A 99 3.56 9.87 10.02
C ASN A 99 2.44 10.90 10.02
N LYS A 100 1.20 10.43 9.88
CA LYS A 100 0.01 11.27 9.89
C LYS A 100 -1.08 10.62 10.73
N GLU A 101 -1.45 11.30 11.80
CA GLU A 101 -2.70 11.05 12.51
C GLU A 101 -3.88 11.55 11.67
N VAL A 102 -4.86 10.68 11.47
CA VAL A 102 -6.17 10.97 10.89
C VAL A 102 -7.13 11.05 12.08
N PHE A 103 -7.90 12.14 12.15
CA PHE A 103 -8.86 12.40 13.23
C PHE A 103 -10.31 12.25 12.74
N PRO A 104 -11.26 11.90 13.64
CA PRO A 104 -12.68 11.97 13.35
C PRO A 104 -13.07 13.33 12.82
N LEU A 105 -13.77 13.31 11.67
CA LEU A 105 -14.60 14.43 11.27
C LEU A 105 -15.70 14.52 12.34
N GLY A 106 -15.54 15.48 13.26
CA GLY A 106 -16.50 15.75 14.33
C GLY A 106 -17.87 16.19 13.82
#